data_AF-A0A3N5QNC7-F1
#
_entry.id   AF-A0A3N5QNC7-F1
#
_cell.length_a   1.000
_cell.length_b   1.000
_cell.length_c   1.000
_cell.angle_alpha   90.00
_cell.angle_beta   90.00
_cell.angle_gamma   90.00
#
_symmetry.space_group_name_H-M   'P 1'
#
loop_
_entity.id
_entity.type
_entity.pdbx_description
1 polymer ?
#
loop_
_entity_poly.entity_id
_entity_poly.type
_entity_poly.pdbx_seq_one_letter_code
_entity_poly.pdbx_strand_id
1 'polypeptide(L)'
;MDIKDNDSIFDETEIKATIEKVFNAICNAFGRSDVTGAADYFSNSPDMVKISNGQVLKGKEQMLAYWTKMIEEFKGVTIAIDFKELHRIKED
;
A
#
# COMPACT_ATOMS: atom_id res chain seq x y z
N MET A 1 -31.93 21.78 -23.32
CA MET A 1 -31.22 20.49 -23.44
C MET A 1 -30.54 20.30 -22.10
N ASP A 2 -31.19 19.58 -21.19
CA ASP A 2 -30.63 19.34 -19.87
C ASP A 2 -29.40 18.45 -20.04
N ILE A 3 -28.24 19.00 -19.74
CA ILE A 3 -27.03 18.22 -19.52
C ILE A 3 -27.31 17.49 -18.21
N LYS A 4 -27.82 16.26 -18.31
CA LYS A 4 -27.91 15.38 -17.16
C LYS A 4 -26.49 15.21 -16.64
N ASP A 5 -26.29 15.59 -15.39
CA ASP A 5 -25.10 15.27 -14.63
C ASP A 5 -24.79 13.80 -14.87
N ASN A 6 -23.64 13.58 -15.51
CA ASN A 6 -23.12 12.26 -15.79
C ASN A 6 -22.55 11.77 -14.45
N ASP A 7 -23.46 11.41 -13.53
CA ASP A 7 -23.14 10.85 -12.23
C ASP A 7 -22.11 9.75 -12.43
N SER A 8 -20.96 9.98 -11.83
CA SER A 8 -19.76 9.16 -11.86
C SER A 8 -20.07 7.67 -11.89
N ILE A 9 -19.63 6.99 -12.95
CA ILE A 9 -19.70 5.52 -13.16
C ILE A 9 -18.84 4.75 -12.13
N PHE A 10 -18.21 5.43 -11.17
CA PHE A 10 -17.37 4.83 -10.15
C PHE A 10 -18.13 4.67 -8.83
N ASP A 11 -18.49 3.43 -8.48
CA ASP A 11 -18.98 3.10 -7.14
C ASP A 11 -17.81 3.19 -6.14
N GLU A 12 -17.78 4.28 -5.38
CA GLU A 12 -16.77 4.53 -4.35
C GLU A 12 -16.71 3.40 -3.31
N THR A 13 -17.83 2.68 -3.08
CA THR A 13 -17.90 1.55 -2.15
C THR A 13 -17.08 0.38 -2.65
N GLU A 14 -17.14 0.08 -3.94
CA GLU A 14 -16.40 -1.00 -4.59
C GLU A 14 -14.90 -0.69 -4.62
N ILE A 15 -14.53 0.57 -4.90
CA ILE A 15 -13.14 1.02 -4.86
C ILE A 15 -12.58 0.88 -3.44
N LYS A 16 -13.32 1.33 -2.43
CA LYS A 16 -12.89 1.22 -1.03
C LYS A 16 -12.66 -0.24 -0.63
N ALA A 17 -13.62 -1.11 -0.92
CA ALA A 17 -13.50 -2.54 -0.62
C ALA A 17 -12.28 -3.18 -1.33
N THR A 18 -11.99 -2.77 -2.56
CA THR A 18 -10.83 -3.24 -3.30
C THR A 18 -9.52 -2.79 -2.67
N ILE A 19 -9.42 -1.51 -2.27
CA ILE A 19 -8.24 -0.96 -1.58
C ILE A 19 -8.02 -1.69 -0.24
N GLU A 20 -9.07 -1.86 0.56
CA GLU A 20 -8.99 -2.58 1.84
C GLU A 20 -8.54 -4.04 1.65
N LYS A 21 -9.04 -4.71 0.61
CA LYS A 21 -8.62 -6.09 0.29
C LYS A 21 -7.14 -6.17 -0.06
N VAL A 22 -6.63 -5.26 -0.91
CA VAL A 22 -5.20 -5.21 -1.27
C VAL A 22 -4.36 -4.90 -0.04
N PHE A 23 -4.77 -3.91 0.75
CA PHE A 23 -4.09 -3.53 1.98
C PHE A 23 -3.97 -4.71 2.97
N ASN A 24 -5.08 -5.42 3.22
CA ASN A 24 -5.10 -6.58 4.12
C ASN A 24 -4.22 -7.73 3.60
N ALA A 25 -4.16 -7.94 2.28
CA ALA A 25 -3.27 -8.92 1.69
C ALA A 25 -1.79 -8.58 1.91
N ILE A 26 -1.40 -7.32 1.74
CA ILE A 26 -0.04 -6.82 2.02
C ILE A 26 0.30 -7.02 3.51
N CYS A 27 -0.61 -6.66 4.42
CA CYS A 27 -0.42 -6.83 5.87
C CYS A 27 -0.21 -8.30 6.25
N ASN A 28 -1.03 -9.20 5.70
CA ASN A 28 -0.92 -10.64 5.94
C ASN A 28 0.41 -11.21 5.41
N ALA A 29 0.91 -10.70 4.29
CA ALA A 29 2.22 -11.09 3.76
C ALA A 29 3.35 -10.66 4.71
N PHE A 30 3.34 -9.40 5.18
CA PHE A 30 4.30 -8.92 6.17
C PHE A 30 4.23 -9.66 7.51
N GLY A 31 3.03 -10.02 7.98
CA GLY A 31 2.83 -10.81 9.20
C GLY A 31 3.45 -12.22 9.12
N ARG A 32 3.70 -12.73 7.91
CA ARG A 32 4.39 -14.01 7.65
C ARG A 32 5.83 -13.84 7.17
N SER A 33 6.37 -12.63 7.24
CA SER A 33 7.69 -12.27 6.71
C SER A 33 7.85 -12.54 5.20
N ASP A 34 6.75 -12.53 4.45
CA ASP A 34 6.70 -12.80 3.00
C ASP A 34 6.77 -11.48 2.21
N VAL A 35 7.98 -10.95 2.03
CA VAL A 35 8.20 -9.68 1.31
C VAL A 35 8.02 -9.82 -0.20
N THR A 36 8.22 -11.01 -0.75
CA THR A 36 7.99 -11.29 -2.16
C THR A 36 6.49 -11.25 -2.45
N GLY A 37 5.68 -11.95 -1.64
CA GLY A 37 4.22 -11.89 -1.75
C GLY A 37 3.64 -10.51 -1.48
N ALA A 38 4.26 -9.72 -0.58
CA ALA A 38 3.88 -8.31 -0.42
C ALA A 38 4.16 -7.49 -1.68
N ALA A 39 5.32 -7.70 -2.33
CA ALA A 39 5.76 -6.95 -3.51
C ALA A 39 4.91 -7.21 -4.77
N ASP A 40 4.18 -8.33 -4.83
CA ASP A 40 3.27 -8.65 -5.94
C ASP A 40 2.13 -7.63 -6.08
N TYR A 41 1.74 -6.98 -4.98
CA TYR A 41 0.69 -5.95 -4.98
C TYR A 41 1.18 -4.56 -5.40
N PHE A 42 2.47 -4.39 -5.69
CA PHE A 42 3.04 -3.10 -6.07
C PHE A 42 3.22 -3.00 -7.59
N SER A 43 3.27 -1.77 -8.10
CA SER A 43 3.45 -1.53 -9.54
C SER A 43 4.83 -1.95 -10.03
N ASN A 44 4.90 -2.47 -11.27
CA ASN A 44 6.14 -2.66 -12.02
C ASN A 44 6.53 -1.41 -12.83
N SER A 45 5.78 -0.30 -12.68
CA SER A 45 6.10 0.95 -13.37
C SER A 45 7.49 1.46 -12.96
N PRO A 46 8.29 1.99 -13.90
CA PRO A 46 9.55 2.65 -13.59
C PRO A 46 9.37 3.88 -12.68
N ASP A 47 8.16 4.47 -12.67
CA ASP A 47 7.82 5.64 -11.84
C ASP A 47 7.38 5.27 -10.42
N MET A 48 7.34 3.98 -10.07
CA MET A 48 7.02 3.55 -8.72
C MET A 48 8.12 4.00 -7.75
N VAL A 49 7.72 4.59 -6.63
CA VAL A 49 8.64 5.05 -5.59
C VAL A 49 8.14 4.60 -4.22
N LYS A 50 9.06 4.07 -3.40
CA LYS A 50 8.86 3.91 -1.96
C LYS A 50 9.67 4.94 -1.19
N ILE A 51 9.02 5.63 -0.25
CA ILE A 51 9.66 6.55 0.69
C ILE A 51 9.66 5.89 2.07
N SER A 52 10.83 5.79 2.69
CA SER A 52 10.98 5.10 3.97
C SER A 52 12.28 5.52 4.66
N ASN A 53 12.22 5.86 5.95
CA ASN A 53 13.41 6.19 6.76
C ASN A 53 14.35 7.22 6.09
N GLY A 54 13.78 8.27 5.49
CA GLY A 54 14.53 9.31 4.79
C GLY A 54 15.13 8.90 3.45
N GLN A 55 14.84 7.69 2.96
CA GLN A 55 15.31 7.16 1.68
C GLN A 55 14.19 7.14 0.64
N VAL A 56 14.58 7.32 -0.62
CA VAL A 56 13.73 7.20 -1.81
C VAL A 56 14.22 5.98 -2.59
N LEU A 57 13.39 4.94 -2.66
CA LEU A 57 13.67 3.71 -3.37
C LEU A 57 12.88 3.73 -4.69
N LYS A 58 13.59 3.61 -5.81
CA LYS A 58 13.01 3.71 -7.16
C LYS A 58 12.74 2.32 -7.72
N GLY A 59 11.47 2.06 -8.02
CA GLY A 59 10.99 0.80 -8.59
C GLY A 59 10.86 -0.32 -7.57
N LYS A 60 10.20 -1.40 -8.03
CA LYS A 60 9.92 -2.60 -7.22
C LYS A 60 11.18 -3.32 -6.78
N GLU A 61 12.20 -3.35 -7.63
CA GLU A 61 13.46 -4.03 -7.34
C GLU A 61 14.18 -3.43 -6.12
N GLN A 62 14.35 -2.09 -6.08
CA GLN A 62 15.01 -1.44 -4.95
C GLN A 62 14.21 -1.57 -3.65
N MET A 63 12.88 -1.49 -3.75
CA MET A 63 11.98 -1.74 -2.62
C MET A 63 12.13 -3.17 -2.08
N LEU A 64 12.11 -4.17 -2.96
CA LEU A 64 12.22 -5.58 -2.56
C LEU A 64 13.57 -5.87 -1.92
N ALA A 65 14.68 -5.41 -2.52
CA ALA A 65 16.02 -5.56 -1.96
C ALA A 65 16.12 -4.94 -0.56
N TYR A 66 15.53 -3.75 -0.37
CA TYR A 66 15.45 -3.10 0.93
C TYR A 66 14.67 -3.93 1.96
N TRP A 67 13.49 -4.44 1.59
CA TRP A 67 12.67 -5.24 2.50
C TRP A 67 13.29 -6.57 2.87
N THR A 68 13.91 -7.27 1.91
CA THR A 68 14.63 -8.52 2.16
C THR A 68 15.71 -8.29 3.20
N LYS A 69 16.53 -7.25 3.04
CA LYS A 69 17.55 -6.87 4.01
C LYS A 69 16.95 -6.61 5.40
N MET A 70 15.88 -5.81 5.47
CA MET A 70 15.22 -5.49 6.73
C MET A 70 14.69 -6.75 7.44
N ILE A 71 13.97 -7.63 6.75
CA ILE A 71 13.45 -8.85 7.37
C ILE A 71 14.57 -9.77 7.86
N GLU A 72 15.69 -9.84 7.14
CA GLU A 72 16.85 -10.59 7.59
C GLU A 72 17.48 -10.01 8.85
N GLU A 73 17.59 -8.69 8.94
CA GLU A 73 18.10 -7.98 10.12
C GLU A 73 17.17 -8.11 11.34
N PHE A 74 15.86 -8.19 11.10
CA PHE A 74 14.83 -8.30 12.14
C PHE A 74 14.25 -9.72 12.28
N LYS A 75 15.03 -10.76 11.93
CA LYS A 75 14.60 -12.16 12.09
C LYS A 75 14.15 -12.42 13.54
N GLY A 76 12.89 -12.83 13.69
CA GLY A 76 12.26 -13.10 14.99
C GLY A 76 11.41 -11.95 15.55
N VAL A 77 11.32 -10.81 14.86
CA VAL A 77 10.42 -9.71 15.23
C VAL A 77 9.04 -9.93 14.60
N THR A 78 7.99 -9.84 15.41
CA THR A 78 6.61 -9.79 14.92
C THR A 78 6.27 -8.36 14.49
N ILE A 79 5.87 -8.20 13.23
CA ILE A 79 5.34 -6.92 12.75
C ILE A 79 3.90 -6.80 13.25
N ALA A 80 3.67 -5.85 14.17
CA ALA A 80 2.33 -5.43 14.54
C ALA A 80 1.95 -4.17 13.74
N ILE A 81 0.83 -4.23 13.03
CA ILE A 81 0.31 -3.12 12.24
C ILE A 81 -0.89 -2.55 13.01
N ASP A 82 -0.76 -1.30 13.45
CA ASP A 82 -1.82 -0.56 14.16
C ASP A 82 -2.49 0.42 13.20
N PHE A 83 -3.83 0.44 13.20
CA PHE A 83 -4.64 1.24 12.29
C PHE A 83 -4.96 2.58 12.94
N LYS A 84 -4.50 3.68 12.32
CA LYS A 84 -4.94 5.02 12.69
C LYS A 84 -5.79 5.60 11.57
N GLU A 85 -7.08 5.75 11.83
CA GLU A 85 -8.00 6.44 10.94
C GLU A 85 -7.64 7.93 10.90
N LEU A 86 -7.35 8.45 9.70
CA LEU A 86 -7.08 9.88 9.48
C LEU A 86 -8.41 10.59 9.23
N HIS A 87 -8.98 11.20 10.26
CA HIS A 87 -10.10 12.11 10.09
C HIS A 87 -9.62 13.41 9.44
N ARG A 88 -10.13 13.72 8.25
CA ARG A 88 -9.88 15.00 7.60
C ARG A 88 -10.73 16.06 8.31
N ILE A 89 -10.09 16.97 9.04
CA ILE A 89 -10.75 18.20 9.50
C ILE A 89 -11.03 19.01 8.23
N LYS A 90 -12.30 19.14 7.85
CA LYS A 90 -12.69 20.13 6.85
C LYS A 90 -12.54 21.50 7.52
N GLU A 91 -11.71 22.37 6.95
CA GLU A 91 -11.83 23.79 7.25
C GLU A 91 -13.15 24.26 6.64
N ASP A 92 -14.01 24.85 7.48
CA ASP A 92 -15.26 25.50 7.08
C ASP A 92 -15.03 26.66 6.10
#